data_AF-A0A9E2LMN6-F1
#
_entry.id   AF-A0A9E2LMN6-F1
#
_cell.length_a   1.000
_cell.length_b   1.000
_cell.length_c   1.000
_cell.angle_alpha   90.00
_cell.angle_beta   90.00
_cell.angle_gamma   90.00
#
_symmetry.space_group_name_H-M   'P 1'
#
loop_
_entity.id
_entity.type
_entity.pdbx_description
1 polymer ?
#
loop_
_entity_poly.entity_id
_entity_poly.type
_entity_poly.pdbx_seq_one_letter_code
_entity_poly.pdbx_strand_id
1 'polypeptide(L)'
;MLNKSNNKYTWLTLFVGVVLAFDIATIISNIFISPILEGYGLPDVLIYSKTFVFLLFFIILIVWRRSSSFNLTKPTLKILLYLSLFTIVAYFSSLYLYKFVLIVDTADIIKNNILYGNPYLIFDFSTRNYKTLSYITTIFGGFNSEIILFVEAMILEFFCIQASHYEVQEEKAHTYDIFLYDSMIFNLFAVLALSTFLSINLFVFRYDLMGSIEMAIAIFSFMLVISGIFPIYKLNKTRGLPVTKSFFAGTYRLILVISILVLLSSVALFVINNIYIGLGTGNYRIATTTISVLASIILIYKIRSKMILDNK
;
A
#
# COMPACT_ATOMS: atom_id res chain seq x y z
N MET A 1 11.20 7.27 -22.87
CA MET A 1 11.48 7.73 -21.46
C MET A 1 10.80 9.06 -21.15
N LEU A 2 10.62 9.48 -19.88
CA LEU A 2 10.01 10.78 -19.54
C LEU A 2 11.02 11.95 -19.69
N ASN A 3 10.59 13.08 -20.26
CA ASN A 3 11.42 14.28 -20.43
C ASN A 3 11.59 15.04 -19.09
N LYS A 4 12.83 15.33 -18.67
CA LYS A 4 13.16 15.95 -17.37
C LYS A 4 12.87 17.45 -17.28
N SER A 5 12.66 18.14 -18.40
CA SER A 5 12.55 19.61 -18.46
C SER A 5 11.19 20.18 -18.03
N ASN A 6 10.22 19.35 -17.64
CA ASN A 6 8.84 19.80 -17.41
C ASN A 6 8.58 20.21 -15.94
N ASN A 7 8.04 21.42 -15.73
CA ASN A 7 7.63 21.93 -14.41
C ASN A 7 6.61 21.05 -13.69
N LYS A 8 5.81 20.25 -14.42
CA LYS A 8 4.81 19.33 -13.83
C LYS A 8 5.41 18.33 -12.84
N TYR A 9 6.65 17.88 -13.06
CA TYR A 9 7.31 16.94 -12.14
C TYR A 9 7.77 17.62 -10.85
N THR A 10 8.15 18.89 -10.92
CA THR A 10 8.51 19.68 -9.74
C THR A 10 7.29 19.86 -8.83
N TRP A 11 6.12 20.16 -9.41
CA TRP A 11 4.86 20.22 -8.68
C TRP A 11 4.50 18.88 -8.02
N LEU A 12 4.66 17.76 -8.73
CA LEU A 12 4.45 16.43 -8.16
C LEU A 12 5.40 16.14 -6.99
N THR A 13 6.70 16.44 -7.14
CA THR A 13 7.68 16.24 -6.06
C THR A 13 7.35 17.09 -4.83
N LEU A 14 6.94 18.35 -5.04
CA LEU A 14 6.54 19.25 -3.96
C LEU A 14 5.29 18.72 -3.25
N PHE A 15 4.27 18.30 -3.99
CA PHE A 15 3.06 17.70 -3.43
C PHE A 15 3.36 16.45 -2.59
N VAL A 16 4.15 15.51 -3.11
CA VAL A 16 4.57 14.31 -2.37
C VAL A 16 5.33 14.69 -1.08
N GLY A 17 6.17 15.73 -1.14
CA GLY A 17 6.87 16.25 0.04
C GLY A 17 5.93 16.88 1.08
N VAL A 18 4.89 17.58 0.64
CA VAL A 18 3.87 18.14 1.53
C VAL A 18 3.08 17.03 2.23
N VAL A 19 2.65 15.99 1.50
CA VAL A 19 1.98 14.82 2.09
C VAL A 19 2.86 14.17 3.16
N LEU A 20 4.16 14.00 2.89
CA LEU A 20 5.09 13.47 3.89
C LEU A 20 5.19 14.33 5.15
N ALA A 21 5.17 15.66 5.02
CA ALA A 21 5.18 16.55 6.17
C ALA A 21 3.92 16.41 7.02
N PHE A 22 2.75 16.30 6.39
CA PHE A 22 1.48 16.01 7.08
C PHE A 22 1.48 14.64 7.75
N ASP A 23 2.02 13.62 7.09
CA ASP A 23 2.13 12.27 7.63
C ASP A 23 3.02 12.23 8.87
N ILE A 24 4.18 12.89 8.83
CA ILE A 24 5.09 13.00 10.00
C ILE A 24 4.41 13.74 11.14
N ALA A 25 3.73 14.86 10.87
CA ALA A 25 2.99 15.59 11.89
C ALA A 25 1.89 14.72 12.52
N THR A 26 1.21 13.89 11.71
CA THR A 26 0.19 12.95 12.17
C THR A 26 0.78 11.84 13.05
N ILE A 27 1.91 11.25 12.65
CA ILE A 27 2.61 10.24 13.47
C ILE A 27 3.02 10.83 14.82
N ILE A 28 3.60 12.03 14.82
CA ILE A 28 3.99 12.73 16.06
C ILE A 28 2.77 12.94 16.95
N SER A 29 1.68 13.47 16.39
CA SER A 29 0.41 13.68 17.11
C SER A 29 -0.11 12.36 17.68
N ASN A 30 -0.10 11.27 16.90
CA ASN A 30 -0.55 9.96 17.35
C ASN A 30 0.33 9.42 18.48
N ILE A 31 1.65 9.59 18.46
CA ILE A 31 2.53 9.12 19.56
C ILE A 31 2.19 9.82 20.89
N PHE A 32 1.82 11.10 20.86
CA PHE A 32 1.46 11.84 22.08
C PHE A 32 0.04 11.57 22.58
N ILE A 33 -0.87 11.06 21.72
CA ILE A 33 -2.30 10.90 22.04
C ILE A 33 -2.72 9.42 22.14
N SER A 34 -2.13 8.53 21.34
CA SER A 34 -2.39 7.07 21.30
C SER A 34 -2.11 6.32 22.62
N PRO A 35 -1.23 6.74 23.55
CA PRO A 35 -1.05 6.07 24.85
C PRO A 35 -2.33 5.99 25.72
N ILE A 36 -3.41 6.59 25.27
CA ILE A 36 -4.73 6.63 25.91
C ILE A 36 -5.55 5.35 25.65
N LEU A 37 -5.27 4.60 24.58
CA LEU A 37 -5.96 3.35 24.22
C LEU A 37 -4.98 2.17 24.39
N GLU A 38 -5.41 1.10 25.06
CA GLU A 38 -4.62 -0.12 25.29
C GLU A 38 -4.39 -0.92 23.97
N GLY A 39 -3.62 -0.36 23.03
CA GLY A 39 -3.28 -0.97 21.73
C GLY A 39 -3.36 -0.01 20.54
N TYR A 40 -2.97 -0.49 19.35
CA TYR A 40 -2.99 0.30 18.12
C TYR A 40 -4.23 0.00 17.28
N GLY A 41 -4.88 1.05 16.78
CA GLY A 41 -5.96 0.94 15.80
C GLY A 41 -5.42 0.69 14.39
N LEU A 42 -6.26 0.15 13.50
CA LEU A 42 -5.92 0.00 12.08
C LEU A 42 -5.44 1.31 11.41
N PRO A 43 -6.00 2.50 11.71
CA PRO A 43 -5.48 3.76 11.17
C PRO A 43 -4.06 4.08 11.66
N ASP A 44 -3.73 3.75 12.91
CA ASP A 44 -2.39 3.96 13.45
C ASP A 44 -1.35 3.12 12.70
N VAL A 45 -1.72 1.92 12.24
CA VAL A 45 -0.85 1.06 11.43
C VAL A 45 -0.70 1.61 10.00
N LEU A 46 -1.80 2.07 9.41
CA LEU A 46 -1.84 2.51 8.01
C LEU A 46 -1.10 3.82 7.76
N ILE A 47 -1.02 4.73 8.75
CA ILE A 47 -0.24 5.96 8.59
C ILE A 47 1.26 5.67 8.38
N TYR A 48 1.81 4.65 9.05
CA TYR A 48 3.20 4.24 8.83
C TYR A 48 3.41 3.68 7.41
N SER A 49 2.47 2.84 6.94
CA SER A 49 2.51 2.30 5.58
C SER A 49 2.41 3.42 4.52
N LYS A 50 1.48 4.37 4.72
CA LYS A 50 1.35 5.58 3.90
C LYS A 50 2.65 6.37 3.84
N THR A 51 3.20 6.70 5.00
CA THR A 51 4.46 7.46 5.11
C THR A 51 5.60 6.76 4.37
N PHE A 52 5.73 5.44 4.52
CA PHE A 52 6.76 4.66 3.85
C PHE A 52 6.62 4.67 2.32
N VAL A 53 5.40 4.47 1.79
CA VAL A 53 5.12 4.53 0.35
C VAL A 53 5.47 5.90 -0.22
N PHE A 54 5.03 6.98 0.44
CA PHE A 54 5.32 8.34 0.00
C PHE A 54 6.80 8.68 0.11
N LEU A 55 7.52 8.16 1.10
CA LEU A 55 8.96 8.36 1.27
C LEU A 55 9.73 7.73 0.12
N LEU A 56 9.41 6.47 -0.23
CA LEU A 56 10.00 5.80 -1.39
C LEU A 56 9.70 6.57 -2.68
N PHE A 57 8.46 7.03 -2.86
CA PHE A 57 8.10 7.80 -4.04
C PHE A 57 8.88 9.11 -4.13
N PHE A 58 9.02 9.82 -3.02
CA PHE A 58 9.80 11.05 -2.93
C PHE A 58 11.27 10.84 -3.26
N ILE A 59 11.90 9.80 -2.70
CA ILE A 59 13.30 9.44 -2.99
C ILE A 59 13.45 9.13 -4.48
N ILE A 60 12.57 8.33 -5.07
CA ILE A 60 12.61 7.99 -6.51
C ILE A 60 12.53 9.25 -7.37
N LEU A 61 11.63 10.19 -7.05
CA LEU A 61 11.48 11.44 -7.78
C LEU A 61 12.74 12.33 -7.67
N ILE A 62 13.32 12.46 -6.47
CA ILE A 62 14.55 13.23 -6.25
C ILE A 62 15.73 12.60 -6.99
N VAL A 63 15.93 11.29 -6.84
CA VAL A 63 17.03 10.56 -7.50
C VAL A 63 16.90 10.69 -9.01
N TRP A 64 15.69 10.55 -9.56
CA TRP A 64 15.45 10.74 -11.00
C TRP A 64 15.75 12.16 -11.48
N ARG A 65 15.40 13.18 -10.68
CA ARG A 65 15.65 14.58 -11.02
C ARG A 65 17.14 14.93 -10.99
N ARG A 66 17.89 14.38 -10.03
CA ARG A 66 19.32 14.69 -9.83
C ARG A 66 20.27 13.82 -10.63
N SER A 67 19.94 12.55 -10.85
CA SER A 67 20.82 11.60 -11.54
C SER A 67 20.59 11.63 -13.05
N SER A 68 21.66 11.72 -13.83
CA SER A 68 21.61 11.56 -15.29
C SER A 68 21.43 10.09 -15.71
N SER A 69 21.87 9.13 -14.89
CA SER A 69 21.86 7.69 -15.21
C SER A 69 20.54 6.99 -14.89
N PHE A 70 19.73 7.55 -13.98
CA PHE A 70 18.43 7.00 -13.64
C PHE A 70 17.33 7.64 -14.52
N ASN A 71 16.57 6.79 -15.21
CA ASN A 71 15.48 7.22 -16.09
C ASN A 71 14.16 6.57 -15.66
N LEU A 72 13.22 7.41 -15.22
CA LEU A 72 11.86 7.00 -14.89
C LEU A 72 11.06 6.79 -16.17
N THR A 73 10.41 5.64 -16.28
CA THR A 73 9.50 5.36 -17.39
C THR A 73 8.07 5.77 -17.02
N LYS A 74 7.25 6.11 -18.02
CA LYS A 74 5.83 6.41 -17.86
C LYS A 74 5.05 5.31 -17.10
N PRO A 75 5.22 4.00 -17.39
CA PRO A 75 4.56 2.96 -16.61
C PRO A 75 5.04 2.94 -15.14
N THR A 76 6.34 3.10 -14.87
CA THR A 76 6.86 3.17 -13.49
C THR A 76 6.23 4.31 -12.70
N LEU A 77 6.17 5.51 -13.29
CA LEU A 77 5.53 6.66 -12.65
C LEU A 77 4.04 6.41 -12.35
N LYS A 78 3.32 5.83 -13.31
CA LYS A 78 1.90 5.49 -13.12
C LYS A 78 1.68 4.51 -11.98
N ILE A 79 2.53 3.49 -11.84
CA ILE A 79 2.42 2.55 -10.72
C ILE A 79 2.66 3.25 -9.39
N LEU A 80 3.68 4.10 -9.28
CA LEU A 80 3.94 4.84 -8.05
C LEU A 80 2.77 5.74 -7.68
N LEU A 81 2.19 6.44 -8.66
CA LEU A 81 0.99 7.26 -8.46
C LEU A 81 -0.22 6.43 -8.01
N TYR A 82 -0.52 5.31 -8.68
CA TYR A 82 -1.63 4.44 -8.29
C TYR A 82 -1.40 3.80 -6.92
N LEU A 83 -0.18 3.36 -6.62
CA LEU A 83 0.19 2.80 -5.32
C LEU A 83 -0.09 3.83 -4.22
N SER A 84 0.42 5.05 -4.38
CA SER A 84 0.15 6.16 -3.45
C SER A 84 -1.35 6.46 -3.31
N LEU A 85 -2.12 6.41 -4.40
CA LEU A 85 -3.56 6.66 -4.38
C LEU A 85 -4.31 5.57 -3.63
N PHE A 86 -4.01 4.30 -3.90
CA PHE A 86 -4.59 3.19 -3.15
C PHE A 86 -4.24 3.24 -1.68
N THR A 87 -3.03 3.67 -1.32
CA THR A 87 -2.65 3.83 0.08
C THR A 87 -3.45 4.93 0.79
N ILE A 88 -3.67 6.09 0.13
CA ILE A 88 -4.53 7.14 0.69
C ILE A 88 -5.97 6.63 0.85
N VAL A 89 -6.54 5.99 -0.18
CA VAL A 89 -7.93 5.51 -0.16
C VAL A 89 -8.14 4.44 0.92
N ALA A 90 -7.20 3.51 1.07
CA ALA A 90 -7.25 2.52 2.15
C ALA A 90 -7.14 3.18 3.52
N TYR A 91 -6.29 4.20 3.66
CA TYR A 91 -6.15 4.93 4.90
C TYR A 91 -7.42 5.69 5.27
N PHE A 92 -7.98 6.44 4.32
CA PHE A 92 -9.26 7.14 4.46
C PHE A 92 -10.38 6.17 4.88
N SER A 93 -10.50 5.05 4.18
CA SER A 93 -11.57 4.07 4.44
C SER A 93 -11.44 3.45 5.83
N SER A 94 -10.21 3.13 6.24
CA SER A 94 -9.92 2.61 7.58
C SER A 94 -10.22 3.62 8.67
N LEU A 95 -9.77 4.87 8.50
CA LEU A 95 -9.99 5.95 9.45
C LEU A 95 -11.49 6.24 9.63
N TYR A 96 -12.22 6.30 8.51
CA TYR A 96 -13.67 6.44 8.52
C TYR A 96 -14.36 5.27 9.25
N LEU A 97 -14.09 4.02 8.87
CA LEU A 97 -14.71 2.86 9.51
C LEU A 97 -14.35 2.74 11.00
N TYR A 98 -13.10 2.99 11.36
CA TYR A 98 -12.63 2.91 12.74
C TYR A 98 -13.33 3.95 13.63
N LYS A 99 -13.65 5.14 13.09
CA LYS A 99 -14.50 6.13 13.75
C LYS A 99 -15.82 5.55 14.20
N PHE A 100 -16.55 4.94 13.27
CA PHE A 100 -17.89 4.43 13.52
C PHE A 100 -17.86 3.31 14.54
N VAL A 101 -16.88 2.41 14.45
CA VAL A 101 -16.68 1.34 15.44
C VAL A 101 -16.47 1.93 16.83
N LEU A 102 -15.57 2.91 16.99
CA LEU A 102 -15.32 3.52 18.31
C LEU A 102 -16.54 4.27 18.87
N ILE A 103 -17.32 4.95 18.02
CA ILE A 103 -18.55 5.62 18.45
C ILE A 103 -19.58 4.60 18.94
N VAL A 104 -19.77 3.51 18.19
CA VAL A 104 -20.69 2.43 18.57
C VAL A 104 -20.25 1.76 19.87
N ASP A 105 -18.97 1.43 20.01
CA ASP A 105 -18.41 0.86 21.25
C ASP A 105 -18.64 1.79 22.45
N THR A 106 -18.42 3.10 22.27
CA THR A 106 -18.65 4.10 23.33
C THR A 106 -20.13 4.17 23.72
N ALA A 107 -21.03 4.17 22.74
CA ALA A 107 -22.46 4.18 22.98
C ALA A 107 -22.94 2.91 23.70
N ASP A 108 -22.37 1.75 23.36
CA ASP A 108 -22.65 0.48 24.03
C ASP A 108 -22.18 0.51 25.49
N ILE A 109 -20.97 1.02 25.78
CA ILE A 109 -20.48 1.16 27.16
C ILE A 109 -21.40 2.09 27.96
N ILE A 110 -21.81 3.24 27.40
CA ILE A 110 -22.71 4.16 28.10
C ILE A 110 -24.05 3.46 28.40
N LYS A 111 -24.66 2.85 27.40
CA LYS A 111 -25.98 2.25 27.53
C LYS A 111 -25.96 1.04 28.45
N ASN A 112 -25.14 0.04 28.13
CA ASN A 112 -25.24 -1.28 28.73
C ASN A 112 -24.36 -1.44 29.97
N ASN A 113 -23.23 -0.73 30.08
CA ASN A 113 -22.31 -0.88 31.21
C ASN A 113 -22.47 0.21 32.27
N ILE A 114 -22.84 1.44 31.87
CA ILE A 114 -23.06 2.55 32.81
C ILE A 114 -24.53 2.66 33.22
N LEU A 115 -25.47 2.78 32.27
CA LEU A 115 -26.88 3.03 32.59
C LEU A 115 -27.62 1.78 33.07
N TYR A 116 -27.36 0.62 32.45
CA TYR A 116 -27.99 -0.66 32.81
C TYR A 116 -27.06 -1.63 33.54
N GLY A 117 -25.80 -1.25 33.73
CA GLY A 117 -24.75 -2.13 34.25
C GLY A 117 -24.46 -1.94 35.74
N ASN A 118 -23.29 -2.39 36.17
CA ASN A 118 -22.88 -2.33 37.56
C ASN A 118 -22.44 -0.89 37.94
N PRO A 119 -23.17 -0.19 38.85
CA PRO A 119 -22.86 1.19 39.21
C PRO A 119 -21.48 1.36 39.86
N TYR A 120 -20.89 0.29 40.44
CA TYR A 120 -19.55 0.35 41.02
C TYR A 120 -18.43 0.56 39.98
N LEU A 121 -18.68 0.27 38.70
CA LEU A 121 -17.70 0.41 37.62
C LEU A 121 -17.88 1.68 36.78
N ILE A 122 -18.80 2.56 37.18
CA ILE A 122 -19.19 3.75 36.40
C ILE A 122 -18.00 4.69 36.14
N PHE A 123 -17.10 4.84 37.10
CA PHE A 123 -15.94 5.74 36.99
C PHE A 123 -14.89 5.20 36.01
N ASP A 124 -14.65 3.88 36.00
CA ASP A 124 -13.72 3.23 35.08
C ASP A 124 -14.24 3.30 33.64
N PHE A 125 -15.52 3.00 33.43
CA PHE A 125 -16.16 3.10 32.12
C PHE A 125 -16.25 4.55 31.62
N SER A 126 -16.53 5.51 32.51
CA SER A 126 -16.53 6.94 32.16
C SER A 126 -15.15 7.42 31.74
N THR A 127 -14.10 6.99 32.44
CA THR A 127 -12.70 7.31 32.07
C THR A 127 -12.36 6.73 30.70
N ARG A 128 -12.73 5.46 30.43
CA ARG A 128 -12.52 4.82 29.13
C ARG A 128 -13.27 5.52 27.99
N ASN A 129 -14.50 5.96 28.24
CA ASN A 129 -15.30 6.70 27.26
C ASN A 129 -14.72 8.09 26.97
N TYR A 130 -14.32 8.83 28.01
CA TYR A 130 -13.69 10.14 27.85
C TYR A 130 -12.40 10.04 27.03
N LYS A 131 -11.56 9.05 27.35
CA LYS A 131 -10.34 8.71 26.62
C LYS A 131 -10.62 8.40 25.14
N THR A 132 -11.62 7.57 24.87
CA THR A 132 -12.01 7.16 23.51
C THR A 132 -12.59 8.33 22.70
N LEU A 133 -13.45 9.14 23.31
CA LEU A 133 -14.04 10.32 22.66
C LEU A 133 -13.01 11.42 22.41
N SER A 134 -12.08 11.64 23.34
CA SER A 134 -10.97 12.58 23.17
C SER A 134 -10.06 12.18 22.00
N TYR A 135 -9.78 10.89 21.86
CA TYR A 135 -9.08 10.34 20.70
C TYR A 135 -9.82 10.64 19.39
N ILE A 136 -11.15 10.44 19.35
CA ILE A 136 -11.97 10.80 18.19
C ILE A 136 -11.94 12.31 17.93
N THR A 137 -12.16 13.17 18.91
CA THR A 137 -12.16 14.62 18.66
C THR A 137 -10.81 15.12 18.14
N THR A 138 -9.71 14.50 18.59
CA THR A 138 -8.36 14.98 18.25
C THR A 138 -7.87 14.43 16.91
N ILE A 139 -8.13 13.16 16.58
CA ILE A 139 -7.76 12.59 15.28
C ILE A 139 -8.59 13.20 14.15
N PHE A 140 -9.89 13.36 14.37
CA PHE A 140 -10.81 13.82 13.32
C PHE A 140 -10.83 15.34 13.15
N GLY A 141 -10.35 16.10 14.15
CA GLY A 141 -10.23 17.56 14.09
C GLY A 141 -8.86 18.09 13.62
N GLY A 142 -7.85 17.22 13.47
CA GLY A 142 -6.46 17.61 13.21
C GLY A 142 -5.95 17.33 11.80
N PHE A 143 -4.64 17.11 11.69
CA PHE A 143 -3.93 16.80 10.43
C PHE A 143 -4.34 15.47 9.79
N ASN A 144 -5.06 14.63 10.54
CA ASN A 144 -5.54 13.33 10.12
C ASN A 144 -7.04 13.31 9.76
N SER A 145 -7.63 14.49 9.53
CA SER A 145 -9.04 14.58 9.16
C SER A 145 -9.32 13.92 7.81
N GLU A 146 -10.51 13.37 7.65
CA GLU A 146 -10.96 12.76 6.39
C GLU A 146 -10.90 13.75 5.23
N ILE A 147 -11.11 15.04 5.52
CA ILE A 147 -11.07 16.12 4.53
C ILE A 147 -9.67 16.30 3.96
N ILE A 148 -8.62 16.27 4.79
CA ILE A 148 -7.23 16.37 4.33
C ILE A 148 -6.91 15.19 3.42
N LEU A 149 -7.22 13.97 3.86
CA LEU A 149 -6.99 12.76 3.06
C LEU A 149 -7.79 12.76 1.74
N PHE A 150 -9.00 13.30 1.75
CA PHE A 150 -9.81 13.46 0.55
C PHE A 150 -9.17 14.44 -0.44
N VAL A 151 -8.69 15.59 0.04
CA VAL A 151 -7.98 16.57 -0.80
C VAL A 151 -6.69 15.99 -1.39
N GLU A 152 -5.91 15.25 -0.58
CA GLU A 152 -4.72 14.54 -1.06
C GLU A 152 -5.06 13.55 -2.17
N ALA A 153 -6.13 12.76 -1.99
CA ALA A 153 -6.60 11.80 -2.98
C ALA A 153 -7.00 12.49 -4.30
N MET A 154 -7.75 13.59 -4.23
CA MET A 154 -8.18 14.35 -5.43
C MET A 154 -6.98 14.91 -6.21
N ILE A 155 -6.01 15.50 -5.51
CA ILE A 155 -4.81 16.05 -6.17
C ILE A 155 -3.99 14.92 -6.81
N LEU A 156 -3.86 13.78 -6.13
CA LEU A 156 -3.13 12.63 -6.65
C LEU A 156 -3.85 11.97 -7.84
N GLU A 157 -5.17 11.88 -7.81
CA GLU A 157 -5.99 11.43 -8.93
C GLU A 157 -5.79 12.33 -10.16
N PHE A 158 -5.75 13.65 -9.97
CA PHE A 158 -5.42 14.58 -11.05
C PHE A 158 -4.04 14.26 -11.67
N PHE A 159 -3.02 13.99 -10.85
CA PHE A 159 -1.72 13.55 -11.35
C PHE A 159 -1.77 12.19 -12.07
N CYS A 160 -2.59 11.23 -11.60
CA CYS A 160 -2.81 9.94 -12.28
C CYS A 160 -3.38 10.14 -13.70
N ILE A 161 -4.38 11.00 -13.86
CA ILE A 161 -4.99 11.33 -15.15
C ILE A 161 -3.95 12.01 -16.06
N GLN A 162 -3.25 13.03 -15.54
CA GLN A 162 -2.23 13.77 -16.30
C GLN A 162 -1.04 12.92 -16.71
N ALA A 163 -0.69 11.89 -15.93
CA ALA A 163 0.39 10.97 -16.27
C ALA A 163 0.16 10.21 -17.58
N SER A 164 -1.07 10.19 -18.11
CA SER A 164 -1.36 9.66 -19.45
C SER A 164 -0.93 10.59 -20.59
N HIS A 165 -0.85 11.90 -20.35
CA HIS A 165 -0.53 12.93 -21.33
C HIS A 165 0.93 13.39 -21.29
N TYR A 166 1.75 12.85 -20.38
CA TYR A 166 3.17 13.19 -20.32
C TYR A 166 3.92 12.75 -21.58
N GLU A 167 4.70 13.69 -22.11
CA GLU A 167 5.59 13.51 -23.25
C GLU A 167 6.64 12.44 -22.95
N VAL A 168 6.80 11.55 -23.91
CA VAL A 168 7.77 10.46 -23.88
C VAL A 168 8.76 10.73 -25.00
N GLN A 169 10.05 10.63 -24.71
CA GLN A 169 11.09 10.62 -25.74
C GLN A 169 10.77 9.55 -26.77
N GLU A 170 10.78 9.92 -28.05
CA GLU A 170 10.47 9.02 -29.16
C GLU A 170 11.47 7.87 -29.20
N GLU A 171 10.95 6.64 -29.12
CA GLU A 171 11.71 5.41 -29.26
C GLU A 171 11.11 4.62 -30.42
N LYS A 172 11.96 3.98 -31.23
CA LYS A 172 11.50 3.08 -32.29
C LYS A 172 10.70 1.92 -31.67
N ALA A 173 9.54 1.65 -32.25
CA ALA A 173 8.73 0.52 -31.84
C ALA A 173 9.30 -0.77 -32.46
N HIS A 174 9.37 -1.82 -31.65
CA HIS A 174 9.83 -3.14 -32.04
C HIS A 174 8.72 -4.17 -31.83
N THR A 175 8.55 -5.09 -32.76
CA THR A 175 7.69 -6.25 -32.60
C THR A 175 8.48 -7.36 -31.90
N TYR A 176 8.10 -7.66 -30.66
CA TYR A 176 8.69 -8.74 -29.88
C TYR A 176 8.01 -10.07 -30.18
N ASP A 177 8.77 -11.16 -30.08
CA ASP A 177 8.24 -12.49 -30.27
C ASP A 177 7.15 -12.85 -29.25
N ILE A 178 6.14 -13.55 -29.75
CA ILE A 178 4.93 -13.91 -29.01
C ILE A 178 5.26 -14.74 -27.74
N PHE A 179 6.33 -15.53 -27.75
CA PHE A 179 6.74 -16.39 -26.62
C PHE A 179 7.29 -15.60 -25.43
N LEU A 180 7.70 -14.35 -25.64
CA LEU A 180 8.19 -13.50 -24.55
C LEU A 180 7.03 -13.08 -23.62
N TYR A 181 5.82 -12.98 -24.17
CA TYR A 181 4.58 -12.68 -23.45
C TYR A 181 3.98 -13.94 -22.81
N ASP A 182 4.32 -14.21 -21.54
CA ASP A 182 3.80 -15.36 -20.78
C ASP A 182 2.54 -14.98 -19.99
N SER A 183 1.37 -15.48 -20.44
CA SER A 183 0.09 -15.25 -19.77
C SER A 183 0.04 -15.83 -18.34
N MET A 184 0.89 -16.81 -18.03
CA MET A 184 0.98 -17.38 -16.68
C MET A 184 1.44 -16.35 -15.65
N ILE A 185 2.20 -15.32 -16.06
CA ILE A 185 2.62 -14.23 -15.16
C ILE A 185 1.39 -13.48 -14.63
N PHE A 186 0.40 -13.20 -15.48
CA PHE A 186 -0.85 -12.56 -15.06
C PHE A 186 -1.66 -13.43 -14.10
N ASN A 187 -1.81 -14.71 -14.42
CA ASN A 187 -2.53 -15.65 -13.56
C ASN A 187 -1.87 -15.77 -12.17
N LEU A 188 -0.53 -15.81 -12.12
CA LEU A 188 0.21 -15.82 -10.86
C LEU A 188 0.00 -14.54 -10.05
N PHE A 189 -0.08 -13.36 -10.68
CA PHE A 189 -0.43 -12.12 -9.99
C PHE A 189 -1.87 -12.12 -9.45
N ALA A 190 -2.82 -12.70 -10.18
CA ALA A 190 -4.19 -12.84 -9.70
C ALA A 190 -4.26 -13.77 -8.47
N VAL A 191 -3.52 -14.89 -8.50
CA VAL A 191 -3.39 -15.79 -7.34
C VAL A 191 -2.74 -15.07 -6.16
N LEU A 192 -1.65 -14.32 -6.40
CA LEU A 192 -0.99 -13.52 -5.37
C LEU A 192 -1.93 -12.47 -4.78
N ALA A 193 -2.80 -11.84 -5.57
CA ALA A 193 -3.73 -10.84 -5.08
C ALA A 193 -4.75 -11.47 -4.13
N LEU A 194 -5.31 -12.62 -4.51
CA LEU A 194 -6.22 -13.37 -3.65
C LEU A 194 -5.53 -13.86 -2.38
N SER A 195 -4.33 -14.43 -2.48
CA SER A 195 -3.62 -14.98 -1.32
C SER A 195 -3.15 -13.89 -0.35
N THR A 196 -2.64 -12.77 -0.85
CA THR A 196 -2.25 -11.63 -0.01
C THR A 196 -3.47 -10.96 0.61
N PHE A 197 -4.59 -10.83 -0.10
CA PHE A 197 -5.84 -10.34 0.50
C PHE A 197 -6.31 -11.23 1.66
N LEU A 198 -6.37 -12.54 1.43
CA LEU A 198 -6.80 -13.50 2.44
C LEU A 198 -5.84 -13.61 3.63
N SER A 199 -4.58 -13.16 3.50
CA SER A 199 -3.67 -13.09 4.65
C SER A 199 -4.00 -11.95 5.63
N ILE A 200 -4.75 -10.93 5.18
CA ILE A 200 -5.10 -9.74 5.99
C ILE A 200 -6.11 -10.14 7.07
N ASN A 201 -5.82 -9.78 8.32
CA ASN A 201 -6.71 -10.02 9.44
C ASN A 201 -7.81 -8.95 9.57
N LEU A 202 -8.82 -9.00 8.69
CA LEU A 202 -9.85 -7.96 8.58
C LEU A 202 -10.84 -7.90 9.76
N PHE A 203 -10.90 -8.92 10.62
CA PHE A 203 -11.93 -9.03 11.66
C PHE A 203 -11.51 -8.53 13.04
N VAL A 204 -10.26 -8.11 13.18
CA VAL A 204 -9.73 -7.54 14.42
C VAL A 204 -9.53 -6.04 14.18
N PHE A 205 -9.97 -5.18 15.09
CA PHE A 205 -9.84 -3.72 14.94
C PHE A 205 -8.84 -3.08 15.92
N ARG A 206 -8.31 -3.88 16.86
CA ARG A 206 -7.28 -3.47 17.82
C ARG A 206 -6.18 -4.51 17.81
N TYR A 207 -4.94 -4.05 17.67
CA TYR A 207 -3.79 -4.92 17.57
C TYR A 207 -2.81 -4.63 18.70
N ASP A 208 -2.18 -5.70 19.18
CA ASP A 208 -0.93 -5.59 19.92
C ASP A 208 0.20 -5.17 18.95
N LEU A 209 1.40 -4.92 19.48
CA LEU A 209 2.52 -4.46 18.66
C LEU A 209 2.84 -5.43 17.51
N MET A 210 2.83 -6.74 17.78
CA MET A 210 3.15 -7.76 16.77
C MET A 210 2.04 -7.89 15.72
N GLY A 211 0.77 -7.90 16.14
CA GLY A 211 -0.37 -7.86 15.23
C GLY A 211 -0.41 -6.59 14.38
N SER A 212 0.07 -5.46 14.91
CA SER A 212 0.18 -4.19 14.17
C SER A 212 1.20 -4.29 13.05
N ILE A 213 2.39 -4.82 13.35
CA ILE A 213 3.46 -5.04 12.36
C ILE A 213 2.98 -6.02 11.29
N GLU A 214 2.35 -7.12 11.70
CA GLU A 214 1.77 -8.10 10.80
C GLU A 214 0.77 -7.46 9.84
N MET A 215 -0.19 -6.69 10.37
CA MET A 215 -1.20 -6.02 9.58
C MET A 215 -0.59 -5.00 8.60
N ALA A 216 0.43 -4.25 9.02
CA ALA A 216 1.16 -3.32 8.15
C ALA A 216 1.75 -4.03 6.93
N ILE A 217 2.44 -5.16 7.17
CA ILE A 217 3.10 -5.92 6.12
C ILE A 217 2.06 -6.59 5.20
N ALA A 218 0.96 -7.10 5.75
CA ALA A 218 -0.11 -7.74 4.99
C ALA A 218 -0.75 -6.76 4.00
N ILE A 219 -1.13 -5.57 4.48
CA ILE A 219 -1.74 -4.54 3.65
C ILE A 219 -0.73 -4.02 2.61
N PHE A 220 0.51 -3.76 3.01
CA PHE A 220 1.56 -3.32 2.08
C PHE A 220 1.80 -4.35 0.97
N SER A 221 1.86 -5.63 1.31
CA SER A 221 2.01 -6.74 0.35
C SER A 221 0.85 -6.74 -0.66
N PHE A 222 -0.39 -6.64 -0.17
CA PHE A 222 -1.58 -6.61 -1.03
C PHE A 222 -1.60 -5.40 -1.97
N MET A 223 -1.26 -4.21 -1.47
CA MET A 223 -1.17 -2.98 -2.28
C MET A 223 -0.12 -3.08 -3.39
N LEU A 224 1.04 -3.68 -3.10
CA LEU A 224 2.07 -3.93 -4.11
C LEU A 224 1.57 -4.86 -5.22
N VAL A 225 0.89 -5.95 -4.85
CA VAL A 225 0.38 -6.92 -5.83
C VAL A 225 -0.69 -6.29 -6.72
N ILE A 226 -1.68 -5.60 -6.16
CA ILE A 226 -2.73 -4.93 -6.95
C ILE A 226 -2.12 -3.93 -7.95
N SER A 227 -1.18 -3.12 -7.49
CA SER A 227 -0.51 -2.13 -8.34
C SER A 227 0.28 -2.77 -9.48
N GLY A 228 0.77 -3.99 -9.28
CA GLY A 228 1.46 -4.81 -10.29
C GLY A 228 0.55 -5.46 -11.33
N ILE A 229 -0.77 -5.61 -11.09
CA ILE A 229 -1.70 -6.23 -12.05
C ILE A 229 -1.84 -5.37 -13.32
N PHE A 230 -1.96 -4.05 -13.15
CA PHE A 230 -2.18 -3.11 -14.27
C PHE A 230 -1.10 -3.18 -15.37
N PRO A 231 0.21 -3.07 -15.07
CA PRO A 231 1.24 -3.15 -16.11
C PRO A 231 1.28 -4.52 -16.80
N ILE A 232 0.99 -5.60 -16.08
CA ILE A 232 0.98 -6.97 -16.63
C ILE A 232 -0.18 -7.17 -17.57
N TYR A 233 -1.38 -6.71 -17.17
CA TYR A 233 -2.55 -6.71 -18.03
C TYR A 233 -2.26 -5.96 -19.33
N LYS A 234 -1.65 -4.77 -19.23
CA LYS A 234 -1.27 -3.98 -20.40
C LYS A 234 -0.24 -4.70 -21.27
N LEU A 235 0.78 -5.32 -20.66
CA LEU A 235 1.81 -6.09 -21.36
C LEU A 235 1.18 -7.26 -22.16
N ASN A 236 0.27 -8.01 -21.55
CA ASN A 236 -0.44 -9.10 -22.21
C ASN A 236 -1.34 -8.60 -23.35
N LYS A 237 -2.00 -7.46 -23.18
CA LYS A 237 -2.83 -6.85 -24.23
C LYS A 237 -2.01 -6.37 -25.43
N THR A 238 -0.74 -6.02 -25.22
CA THR A 238 0.19 -5.61 -26.30
C THR A 238 0.87 -6.78 -27.02
N ARG A 239 0.50 -8.02 -26.73
CA ARG A 239 1.07 -9.21 -27.37
C ARG A 239 0.87 -9.16 -28.89
N GLY A 240 1.96 -9.29 -29.64
CA GLY A 240 1.96 -9.24 -31.11
C GLY A 240 1.84 -7.82 -31.70
N LEU A 241 1.80 -6.78 -30.87
CA LEU A 241 1.80 -5.38 -31.31
C LEU A 241 3.19 -4.76 -31.18
N PRO A 242 3.55 -3.79 -32.03
CA PRO A 242 4.81 -3.06 -31.91
C PRO A 242 4.82 -2.23 -30.62
N VAL A 243 5.86 -2.43 -29.80
CA VAL A 243 6.05 -1.72 -28.53
C VAL A 243 7.48 -1.18 -28.40
N THR A 244 7.65 -0.09 -27.67
CA THR A 244 8.98 0.49 -27.40
C THR A 244 9.78 -0.41 -26.45
N LYS A 245 11.11 -0.49 -26.63
CA LYS A 245 12.01 -1.26 -25.76
C LYS A 245 11.93 -0.82 -24.30
N SER A 246 11.81 0.48 -24.02
CA SER A 246 11.65 0.97 -22.64
C SER A 246 10.36 0.49 -21.98
N PHE A 247 9.25 0.39 -22.73
CA PHE A 247 8.00 -0.16 -22.22
C PHE A 247 8.18 -1.65 -21.90
N PHE A 248 8.69 -2.44 -22.84
CA PHE A 248 8.82 -3.88 -22.67
C PHE A 248 9.79 -4.23 -21.52
N ALA A 249 11.07 -3.89 -21.66
CA ALA A 249 12.10 -4.21 -20.67
C ALA A 249 11.86 -3.49 -19.32
N GLY A 250 11.35 -2.25 -19.36
CA GLY A 250 11.00 -1.50 -18.16
C GLY A 250 9.86 -2.13 -17.38
N THR A 251 8.86 -2.69 -18.06
CA THR A 251 7.73 -3.38 -17.41
C THR A 251 8.21 -4.67 -16.75
N TYR A 252 9.01 -5.52 -17.41
CA TYR A 252 9.56 -6.73 -16.76
C TYR A 252 10.45 -6.41 -15.56
N ARG A 253 11.32 -5.39 -15.66
CA ARG A 253 12.15 -4.95 -14.52
C ARG A 253 11.29 -4.48 -13.35
N LEU A 254 10.25 -3.71 -13.62
CA LEU A 254 9.34 -3.21 -12.61
C LEU A 254 8.58 -4.34 -11.92
N ILE A 255 8.02 -5.27 -12.69
CA ILE A 255 7.33 -6.44 -12.15
C ILE A 255 8.32 -7.28 -11.33
N LEU A 256 9.56 -7.48 -11.78
CA LEU A 256 10.59 -8.20 -11.01
C LEU A 256 10.83 -7.55 -9.63
N VAL A 257 10.98 -6.22 -9.58
CA VAL A 257 11.16 -5.50 -8.32
C VAL A 257 9.95 -5.68 -7.40
N ILE A 258 8.74 -5.49 -7.93
CA ILE A 258 7.49 -5.72 -7.17
C ILE A 258 7.46 -7.15 -6.61
N SER A 259 7.83 -8.14 -7.42
CA SER A 259 7.83 -9.55 -7.04
C SER A 259 8.81 -9.87 -5.92
N ILE A 260 10.00 -9.24 -5.94
CA ILE A 260 10.99 -9.38 -4.88
C ILE A 260 10.46 -8.76 -3.58
N LEU A 261 9.86 -7.58 -3.64
CA LEU A 261 9.27 -6.94 -2.47
C LEU A 261 8.12 -7.77 -1.89
N VAL A 262 7.26 -8.35 -2.75
CA VAL A 262 6.16 -9.24 -2.35
C VAL A 262 6.69 -10.54 -1.74
N LEU A 263 7.80 -11.08 -2.25
CA LEU A 263 8.45 -12.24 -1.63
C LEU A 263 8.94 -11.91 -0.22
N LEU A 264 9.65 -10.78 -0.05
CA LEU A 264 10.16 -10.35 1.24
C LEU A 264 9.03 -10.11 2.26
N SER A 265 7.95 -9.43 1.86
CA SER A 265 6.78 -9.24 2.72
C SER A 265 6.08 -10.55 3.05
N SER A 266 5.93 -11.47 2.09
CA SER A 266 5.27 -12.77 2.31
C SER A 266 6.08 -13.68 3.24
N VAL A 267 7.42 -13.67 3.12
CA VAL A 267 8.31 -14.40 4.04
C VAL A 267 8.23 -13.80 5.45
N ALA A 268 8.26 -12.47 5.58
CA ALA A 268 8.10 -11.81 6.86
C ALA A 268 6.75 -12.16 7.51
N LEU A 269 5.64 -12.14 6.75
CA LEU A 269 4.32 -12.54 7.24
C LEU A 269 4.28 -14.00 7.66
N PHE A 270 4.88 -14.89 6.89
CA PHE A 270 4.95 -16.31 7.24
C PHE A 270 5.68 -16.52 8.58
N VAL A 271 6.82 -15.84 8.77
CA VAL A 271 7.60 -15.89 10.02
C VAL A 271 6.79 -15.33 11.19
N ILE A 272 6.15 -14.17 11.03
CA ILE A 272 5.33 -13.55 12.08
C ILE A 272 4.16 -14.45 12.47
N ASN A 273 3.42 -14.97 11.49
CA ASN A 273 2.24 -15.80 11.74
C ASN A 273 2.58 -17.15 12.39
N ASN A 274 3.67 -17.82 11.98
CA ASN A 274 4.04 -19.13 12.50
C ASN A 274 4.83 -19.06 13.82
N ILE A 275 5.83 -18.18 13.89
CA ILE A 275 6.80 -18.18 15.00
C ILE A 275 6.35 -17.25 16.13
N TYR A 276 5.86 -16.05 15.79
CA TYR A 276 5.60 -15.00 16.79
C TYR A 276 4.15 -15.03 17.30
N ILE A 277 3.18 -15.15 16.39
CA ILE A 277 1.75 -15.25 16.75
C ILE A 277 1.40 -16.70 17.13
N GLY A 278 2.18 -17.68 16.67
CA GLY A 278 1.99 -19.10 17.01
C GLY A 278 0.69 -19.68 16.44
N LEU A 279 0.26 -19.23 15.26
CA LEU A 279 -0.94 -19.76 14.63
C LEU A 279 -0.76 -21.26 14.32
N GLY A 280 -1.78 -22.06 14.60
CA GLY A 280 -1.77 -23.49 14.27
C GLY A 280 -1.76 -23.73 12.76
N THR A 281 -1.15 -24.83 12.31
CA THR A 281 -0.96 -25.18 10.89
C THR A 281 -2.25 -25.25 10.06
N GLY A 282 -3.41 -25.45 10.70
CA GLY A 282 -4.73 -25.41 10.06
C GLY A 282 -5.29 -24.01 9.80
N ASN A 283 -4.58 -22.94 10.20
CA ASN A 283 -5.05 -21.58 10.01
C ASN A 283 -4.90 -21.12 8.55
N TYR A 284 -5.98 -20.59 7.98
CA TYR A 284 -6.01 -20.09 6.60
C TYR A 284 -4.91 -19.05 6.31
N ARG A 285 -4.46 -18.30 7.32
CA ARG A 285 -3.39 -17.29 7.19
C ARG A 285 -2.02 -17.91 6.94
N ILE A 286 -1.75 -19.10 7.48
CA ILE A 286 -0.52 -19.85 7.19
C ILE A 286 -0.56 -20.42 5.77
N ALA A 287 -1.70 -20.99 5.38
CA ALA A 287 -1.88 -21.51 4.02
C ALA A 287 -1.72 -20.42 2.97
N THR A 288 -2.38 -19.27 3.16
CA THR A 288 -2.36 -18.14 2.21
C THR A 288 -0.98 -17.47 2.12
N THR A 289 -0.26 -17.32 3.24
CA THR A 289 1.13 -16.81 3.22
C THR A 289 2.08 -17.79 2.54
N THR A 290 1.92 -19.10 2.76
CA THR A 290 2.70 -20.15 2.07
C THR A 290 2.49 -20.11 0.55
N ILE A 291 1.22 -20.03 0.12
CA ILE A 291 0.88 -19.89 -1.30
C ILE A 291 1.51 -18.62 -1.88
N SER A 292 1.47 -17.51 -1.14
CA SER A 292 2.07 -16.24 -1.57
C SER A 292 3.59 -16.34 -1.76
N VAL A 293 4.29 -17.03 -0.86
CA VAL A 293 5.74 -17.28 -0.98
C VAL A 293 6.04 -18.12 -2.22
N LEU A 294 5.37 -19.27 -2.39
CA LEU A 294 5.61 -20.17 -3.52
C LEU A 294 5.30 -19.50 -4.87
N ALA A 295 4.17 -18.81 -4.96
CA ALA A 295 3.78 -18.09 -6.18
C ALA A 295 4.78 -16.99 -6.51
N SER A 296 5.30 -16.25 -5.51
CA SER A 296 6.31 -15.21 -5.71
C SER A 296 7.64 -15.78 -6.24
N ILE A 297 8.09 -16.94 -5.73
CA ILE A 297 9.32 -17.61 -6.20
C ILE A 297 9.18 -18.02 -7.67
N ILE A 298 8.08 -18.72 -8.01
CA ILE A 298 7.81 -19.18 -9.38
C ILE A 298 7.77 -17.99 -10.35
N LEU A 299 7.14 -16.90 -9.90
CA LEU A 299 6.98 -15.71 -10.70
C LEU A 299 8.32 -14.98 -10.95
N ILE A 300 9.16 -14.83 -9.92
CA ILE A 300 10.53 -14.28 -10.06
C ILE A 300 11.34 -15.11 -11.07
N TYR A 301 11.28 -16.44 -10.98
CA TYR A 301 11.98 -17.34 -11.90
C TYR A 301 11.54 -17.11 -13.34
N LYS A 302 10.21 -17.09 -13.59
CA LYS A 302 9.65 -16.86 -14.93
C LYS A 302 10.06 -15.50 -15.50
N ILE A 303 9.94 -14.44 -14.72
CA ILE A 303 10.31 -13.08 -15.17
C ILE A 303 11.79 -13.01 -15.52
N ARG A 304 12.67 -13.56 -14.67
CA ARG A 304 14.12 -13.59 -14.95
C ARG A 304 14.44 -14.38 -16.21
N SER A 305 13.82 -15.54 -16.41
CA SER A 305 14.00 -16.33 -17.64
C SER A 305 13.66 -15.52 -18.89
N LYS A 306 12.53 -14.78 -18.89
CA LYS A 306 12.14 -13.92 -20.02
C LYS A 306 13.09 -12.73 -20.24
N MET A 307 13.55 -12.10 -19.17
CA MET A 307 14.53 -11.00 -19.28
C MET A 307 15.89 -11.46 -19.80
N ILE A 308 16.32 -12.67 -19.49
CA ILE A 308 17.58 -13.24 -20.01
C ILE A 308 17.46 -13.50 -21.52
N LEU A 309 16.29 -13.97 -21.97
CA LEU A 309 16.03 -14.22 -23.39
C LEU A 309 15.98 -12.93 -24.22
N ASP A 310 15.52 -11.81 -23.65
CA ASP A 310 15.50 -10.49 -24.32
C ASP A 310 16.91 -9.89 -24.52
N ASN A 311 17.87 -10.26 -23.68
CA ASN A 311 19.25 -9.77 -23.76
C ASN A 311 20.14 -10.60 -24.70
N LYS A 312 19.64 -11.70 -25.27
CA LYS A 312 20.34 -12.57 -26.22
C LYS A 312 19.87 -12.29 -27.64
#